data_AF-A0A449B9K3-F1
#
_entry.id   AF-A0A449B9K3-F1
#
_cell.length_a   1.000
_cell.length_b   1.000
_cell.length_c   1.000
_cell.angle_alpha   90.00
_cell.angle_beta   90.00
_cell.angle_gamma   90.00
#
_symmetry.space_group_name_H-M   'P 1'
#
loop_
_entity.id
_entity.type
_entity.pdbx_description
1 polymer ?
#
loop_
_entity_poly.entity_id
_entity_poly.type
_entity_poly.pdbx_seq_one_letter_code
_entity_poly.pdbx_strand_id
1 'polypeptide(L)'
;MKLKKFSFLLSATAATVAVPLVAVSCGKTATTEVTAQSELDKITAVVFTGTDQANTSVNNVTKEQLKLKTGEADYKAPTGSDVKVAFEITTRLAVDGSLKVKVSVQKGAEKPLTKELPLTGFKAEPAVQNVTQAEVDAEAAKITAVEYNGAEASAKEKVLPSQVADAKLVVKAGEQNYVLLVGGNWATEFVKTPDDAAGTLKVKVKVTSGTLFAESKEVTLNDFLTSANKKAAEVQAEANKITAVEYLGTGESAKDKVLPSAVTVTKTNFKAKENDKDYVVPAAVGEKVWSWDVVKVSANDAEGKLTVKVKVTFDGVSKDSKNFVLEGFLTAAAKKEAEVQAEANKITAVEYLGTDANAKDKVLPSAVTFINTNFKAKVNNNNYDLPTAVEGKAWSLDFVKVLANDAEGKLTVKVKVTFDGVSKEPTNTFELEGFLTTDQDNKNKADAEATRLAATQVSITGEETWADVNAFVAAYNNGEAAGQTLRGKFSFANKTPDYSVVFRTGATPSSTEAATKATLKFTVSYKGQASEETAVDFTVPITPAPSQG
;
A
#
# COMPACT_ATOMS: atom_id res chain seq x y z
N MET A 1 34.52 48.40 -37.93
CA MET A 1 34.76 47.72 -39.23
C MET A 1 33.40 47.44 -39.85
N LYS A 2 33.02 48.06 -40.99
CA LYS A 2 33.27 47.60 -42.38
C LYS A 2 32.75 46.16 -42.60
N LEU A 3 31.98 45.78 -43.62
CA LEU A 3 31.28 46.40 -44.75
C LEU A 3 30.60 45.22 -45.52
N LYS A 4 29.49 45.47 -46.23
CA LYS A 4 29.02 44.85 -47.52
C LYS A 4 28.68 43.35 -47.57
N LYS A 5 27.48 42.94 -48.04
CA LYS A 5 26.84 43.04 -49.39
C LYS A 5 27.42 42.08 -50.46
N PHE A 6 26.49 41.67 -51.34
CA PHE A 6 26.60 41.07 -52.70
C PHE A 6 26.47 39.54 -52.74
N SER A 7 25.43 38.93 -53.34
CA SER A 7 24.81 39.05 -54.67
C SER A 7 25.71 38.57 -55.81
N PHE A 8 25.22 37.62 -56.62
CA PHE A 8 25.42 37.48 -58.08
C PHE A 8 24.27 36.59 -58.60
N LEU A 9 23.31 37.06 -59.41
CA LEU A 9 23.34 37.29 -60.89
C LEU A 9 23.66 35.99 -61.67
N LEU A 10 23.11 35.64 -62.84
CA LEU A 10 22.00 36.05 -63.71
C LEU A 10 22.17 35.19 -65.00
N SER A 11 21.24 35.35 -65.96
CA SER A 11 21.36 35.10 -67.41
C SER A 11 20.82 33.75 -67.92
N ALA A 12 20.16 33.65 -69.08
CA ALA A 12 19.57 34.62 -70.01
C ALA A 12 18.78 33.86 -71.11
N THR A 13 17.75 34.53 -71.66
CA THR A 13 17.27 34.51 -73.07
C THR A 13 16.75 33.18 -73.67
N ALA A 14 15.72 33.12 -74.52
CA ALA A 14 15.36 34.04 -75.60
C ALA A 14 13.86 33.97 -75.96
N ALA A 15 13.40 35.04 -76.61
CA ALA A 15 12.09 35.16 -77.25
C ALA A 15 12.02 34.37 -78.57
N THR A 16 10.83 33.92 -78.96
CA THR A 16 10.20 34.27 -80.25
C THR A 16 8.79 33.66 -80.35
N VAL A 17 7.90 34.45 -80.93
CA VAL A 17 6.47 34.21 -81.14
C VAL A 17 6.26 33.46 -82.46
N ALA A 18 5.41 32.43 -82.47
CA ALA A 18 4.64 32.04 -83.64
C ALA A 18 3.38 31.24 -83.22
N VAL A 19 2.22 31.74 -83.65
CA VAL A 19 0.85 31.20 -83.57
C VAL A 19 0.50 30.69 -84.99
N PRO A 20 -0.54 29.88 -85.27
CA PRO A 20 -1.25 28.80 -84.55
C PRO A 20 -1.29 27.46 -85.37
N LEU A 21 -1.70 26.34 -84.76
CA LEU A 21 -2.71 25.46 -85.39
C LEU A 21 -3.38 24.53 -84.38
N VAL A 22 -4.68 24.35 -84.60
CA VAL A 22 -5.72 23.72 -83.77
C VAL A 22 -5.55 22.19 -83.68
N ALA A 23 -5.72 21.62 -82.49
CA ALA A 23 -6.48 20.38 -82.27
C ALA A 23 -6.67 20.05 -80.76
N VAL A 24 -7.92 20.23 -80.31
CA VAL A 24 -8.71 19.41 -79.37
C VAL A 24 -7.99 18.70 -78.22
N SER A 25 -8.26 19.14 -76.98
CA SER A 25 -8.31 18.22 -75.82
C SER A 25 -9.39 18.65 -74.82
N CYS A 26 -10.09 17.66 -74.28
CA CYS A 26 -11.30 17.77 -73.46
C CYS A 26 -11.14 18.69 -72.24
N GLY A 27 -12.11 19.58 -72.07
CA GLY A 27 -12.20 20.50 -70.94
C GLY A 27 -12.41 19.77 -69.61
N LYS A 28 -11.54 20.06 -68.66
CA LYS A 28 -11.77 19.82 -67.23
C LYS A 28 -12.05 21.18 -66.61
N THR A 29 -13.33 21.52 -66.45
CA THR A 29 -13.77 22.73 -65.74
C THR A 29 -13.35 22.63 -64.29
N ALA A 30 -12.66 23.67 -63.79
CA ALA A 30 -12.36 23.82 -62.38
C ALA A 30 -13.67 23.97 -61.59
N THR A 31 -13.98 22.99 -60.75
CA THR A 31 -15.08 23.08 -59.78
C THR A 31 -14.63 23.95 -58.62
N THR A 32 -15.19 25.16 -58.52
CA THR A 32 -15.06 26.03 -57.34
C THR A 32 -15.54 25.31 -56.08
N GLU A 33 -14.72 25.29 -55.05
CA GLU A 33 -15.04 24.69 -53.74
C GLU A 33 -16.19 25.46 -53.07
N VAL A 34 -17.23 24.74 -52.62
CA VAL A 34 -18.38 25.31 -51.91
C VAL A 34 -17.96 25.61 -50.47
N THR A 35 -17.96 26.88 -50.06
CA THR A 35 -17.66 27.33 -48.68
C THR A 35 -18.87 28.05 -48.09
N ALA A 36 -18.97 28.13 -46.75
CA ALA A 36 -20.04 28.90 -46.10
C ALA A 36 -20.03 30.38 -46.52
N GLN A 37 -18.83 30.96 -46.72
CA GLN A 37 -18.66 32.34 -47.18
C GLN A 37 -19.12 32.51 -48.63
N SER A 38 -18.71 31.62 -49.55
CA SER A 38 -19.12 31.71 -50.96
C SER A 38 -20.63 31.55 -51.15
N GLU A 39 -21.29 30.74 -50.32
CA GLU A 39 -22.75 30.62 -50.34
C GLU A 39 -23.46 31.81 -49.68
N LEU A 40 -22.90 32.40 -48.62
CA LEU A 40 -23.43 33.63 -48.02
C LEU A 40 -23.36 34.81 -49.00
N ASP A 41 -22.28 34.92 -49.76
CA ASP A 41 -22.08 36.01 -50.73
C ASP A 41 -23.03 35.91 -51.94
N LYS A 42 -23.47 34.70 -52.31
CA LYS A 42 -24.52 34.51 -53.34
C LYS A 42 -25.88 35.07 -52.91
N ILE A 43 -26.14 35.22 -51.61
CA ILE A 43 -27.41 35.74 -51.12
C ILE A 43 -27.35 37.27 -51.16
N THR A 44 -28.00 37.84 -52.17
CA THR A 44 -27.93 39.27 -52.49
C THR A 44 -29.10 40.05 -51.92
N ALA A 45 -30.26 39.43 -51.74
CA ALA A 45 -31.46 40.09 -51.26
C ALA A 45 -32.39 39.12 -50.51
N VAL A 46 -33.33 39.70 -49.77
CA VAL A 46 -34.52 39.02 -49.25
C VAL A 46 -35.74 39.73 -49.84
N VAL A 47 -36.80 39.00 -50.15
CA VAL A 47 -38.03 39.56 -50.72
C VAL A 47 -39.25 39.09 -49.93
N PHE A 48 -40.28 39.93 -49.91
CA PHE A 48 -41.60 39.59 -49.38
C PHE A 48 -42.43 38.86 -50.44
N THR A 49 -43.05 37.75 -50.08
CA THR A 49 -43.90 36.94 -50.97
C THR A 49 -45.36 36.93 -50.54
N GLY A 50 -45.74 37.68 -49.52
CA GLY A 50 -47.15 37.90 -49.16
C GLY A 50 -47.83 38.85 -50.14
N THR A 51 -49.15 38.96 -50.03
CA THR A 51 -49.96 39.90 -50.82
C THR A 51 -49.81 41.32 -50.29
N ASP A 52 -49.64 42.29 -51.18
CA ASP A 52 -49.67 43.73 -50.88
C ASP A 52 -48.67 44.19 -49.81
N GLN A 53 -47.39 44.20 -50.19
CA GLN A 53 -46.30 44.63 -49.31
C GLN A 53 -46.53 46.04 -48.73
N ALA A 54 -46.98 46.98 -49.57
CA ALA A 54 -47.13 48.39 -49.21
C ALA A 54 -48.18 48.64 -48.11
N ASN A 55 -49.20 47.78 -48.00
CA ASN A 55 -50.21 47.86 -46.95
C ASN A 55 -49.97 46.87 -45.79
N THR A 56 -48.97 45.99 -45.91
CA THR A 56 -48.60 45.06 -44.85
C THR A 56 -47.76 45.77 -43.80
N SER A 57 -48.20 45.72 -42.53
CA SER A 57 -47.39 46.17 -41.40
C SER A 57 -46.16 45.26 -41.26
N VAL A 58 -44.99 45.86 -41.05
CA VAL A 58 -43.77 45.10 -40.76
C VAL A 58 -43.94 44.17 -39.57
N ASN A 59 -44.89 44.41 -38.64
CA ASN A 59 -45.15 43.57 -37.48
C ASN A 59 -45.88 42.26 -37.81
N ASN A 60 -46.62 42.23 -38.93
CA ASN A 60 -47.39 41.07 -39.36
C ASN A 60 -46.61 40.16 -40.32
N VAL A 61 -45.39 40.54 -40.71
CA VAL A 61 -44.54 39.75 -41.61
C VAL A 61 -44.00 38.54 -40.86
N THR A 62 -44.36 37.34 -41.32
CA THR A 62 -43.82 36.08 -40.81
C THR A 62 -42.65 35.58 -41.65
N LYS A 63 -41.87 34.64 -41.12
CA LYS A 63 -40.70 34.08 -41.81
C LYS A 63 -41.09 33.37 -43.12
N GLU A 64 -42.27 32.76 -43.15
CA GLU A 64 -42.82 32.02 -44.29
C GLU A 64 -43.17 32.93 -45.47
N GLN A 65 -43.34 34.23 -45.22
CA GLN A 65 -43.60 35.24 -46.24
C GLN A 65 -42.31 35.87 -46.79
N LEU A 66 -41.14 35.34 -46.44
CA LEU A 66 -39.85 35.84 -46.89
C LEU A 66 -39.10 34.78 -47.70
N LYS A 67 -38.46 35.21 -48.79
CA LYS A 67 -37.57 34.37 -49.60
C LYS A 67 -36.22 35.02 -49.82
N LEU A 68 -35.16 34.22 -49.76
CA LEU A 68 -33.81 34.65 -50.09
C LEU A 68 -33.59 34.60 -51.61
N LYS A 69 -32.82 35.56 -52.13
CA LYS A 69 -32.53 35.72 -53.55
C LYS A 69 -31.02 35.66 -53.83
N THR A 70 -30.68 35.08 -54.98
CA THR A 70 -29.35 35.12 -55.60
C THR A 70 -29.46 35.85 -56.93
N GLY A 71 -29.19 37.16 -56.92
CA GLY A 71 -29.61 38.05 -58.01
C GLY A 71 -31.15 38.07 -58.10
N GLU A 72 -31.70 37.73 -59.26
CA GLU A 72 -33.15 37.70 -59.49
C GLU A 72 -33.81 36.35 -59.11
N ALA A 73 -33.02 35.28 -59.02
CA ALA A 73 -33.51 33.93 -58.75
C ALA A 73 -33.69 33.63 -57.26
N ASP A 74 -34.62 32.72 -56.93
CA ASP A 74 -34.73 32.16 -55.57
C ASP A 74 -33.44 31.43 -55.22
N TYR A 75 -32.84 31.78 -54.07
CA TYR A 75 -31.65 31.08 -53.59
C TYR A 75 -32.01 29.65 -53.18
N LYS A 76 -31.19 28.69 -53.62
CA LYS A 76 -31.27 27.28 -53.22
C LYS A 76 -29.89 26.83 -52.79
N ALA A 77 -29.79 26.21 -51.61
CA ALA A 77 -28.54 25.64 -51.14
C ALA A 77 -28.07 24.53 -52.11
N PRO A 78 -26.75 24.39 -52.35
CA PRO A 78 -26.25 23.38 -53.27
C PRO A 78 -26.56 21.96 -52.77
N THR A 79 -27.22 21.15 -53.60
CA THR A 79 -27.59 19.78 -53.25
C THR A 79 -26.34 18.94 -52.96
N GLY A 80 -26.29 18.29 -51.79
CA GLY A 80 -25.17 17.42 -51.38
C GLY A 80 -23.97 18.12 -50.74
N SER A 81 -24.05 19.41 -50.39
CA SER A 81 -22.90 20.22 -49.92
C SER A 81 -22.76 20.41 -48.39
N ASP A 82 -23.61 19.77 -47.58
CA ASP A 82 -23.68 19.96 -46.11
C ASP A 82 -23.79 21.44 -45.66
N VAL A 83 -24.30 22.28 -46.56
CA VAL A 83 -24.58 23.69 -46.29
C VAL A 83 -25.99 23.83 -45.71
N LYS A 84 -26.09 24.45 -44.54
CA LYS A 84 -27.35 24.84 -43.89
C LYS A 84 -27.51 26.35 -43.94
N VAL A 85 -28.67 26.80 -44.40
CA VAL A 85 -29.03 28.21 -44.43
C VAL A 85 -30.25 28.45 -43.54
N ALA A 86 -30.12 29.39 -42.61
CA ALA A 86 -31.19 29.87 -41.77
C ALA A 86 -31.29 31.39 -41.90
N PHE A 87 -32.48 31.94 -41.70
CA PHE A 87 -32.67 33.37 -41.58
C PHE A 87 -33.73 33.71 -40.54
N GLU A 88 -33.61 34.89 -39.96
CA GLU A 88 -34.51 35.44 -38.95
C GLU A 88 -34.66 36.96 -39.14
N ILE A 89 -35.80 37.50 -38.72
CA ILE A 89 -36.04 38.94 -38.71
C ILE A 89 -35.38 39.50 -37.45
N THR A 90 -34.37 40.36 -37.61
CA THR A 90 -33.62 40.94 -36.48
C THR A 90 -34.10 42.32 -36.11
N THR A 91 -34.70 43.05 -37.05
CA THR A 91 -35.23 44.39 -36.80
C THR A 91 -36.48 44.60 -37.63
N ARG A 92 -37.50 45.20 -37.03
CA ARG A 92 -38.67 45.74 -37.72
C ARG A 92 -38.65 47.25 -37.49
N LEU A 93 -38.87 48.03 -38.53
CA LEU A 93 -38.91 49.49 -38.52
C LEU A 93 -40.25 49.93 -39.09
N ALA A 94 -41.26 49.99 -38.23
CA ALA A 94 -42.61 50.36 -38.65
C ALA A 94 -42.66 51.81 -39.14
N VAL A 95 -41.84 52.70 -38.56
CA VAL A 95 -41.80 54.14 -38.88
C VAL A 95 -41.41 54.46 -40.33
N ASP A 96 -40.59 53.62 -40.96
CA ASP A 96 -40.16 53.78 -42.35
C ASP A 96 -40.60 52.61 -43.24
N GLY A 97 -41.39 51.67 -42.71
CA GLY A 97 -41.86 50.50 -43.44
C GLY A 97 -40.72 49.58 -43.88
N SER A 98 -39.73 49.33 -43.03
CA SER A 98 -38.60 48.45 -43.33
C SER A 98 -38.35 47.35 -42.29
N LEU A 99 -37.63 46.31 -42.67
CA LEU A 99 -37.16 45.25 -41.78
C LEU A 99 -35.74 44.82 -42.16
N LYS A 100 -35.00 44.28 -41.20
CA LYS A 100 -33.69 43.65 -41.41
C LYS A 100 -33.80 42.16 -41.18
N VAL A 101 -33.25 41.39 -42.11
CA VAL A 101 -33.20 39.92 -42.04
C VAL A 101 -31.74 39.52 -41.89
N LYS A 102 -31.42 38.83 -40.81
CA LYS A 102 -30.11 38.20 -40.64
C LYS A 102 -30.16 36.82 -41.29
N VAL A 103 -29.26 36.63 -42.23
CA VAL A 103 -29.04 35.35 -42.91
C VAL A 103 -27.80 34.70 -42.31
N SER A 104 -27.89 33.41 -42.03
CA SER A 104 -26.86 32.59 -41.43
C SER A 104 -26.58 31.39 -42.32
N VAL A 105 -25.34 31.23 -42.76
CA VAL A 105 -24.88 30.10 -43.58
C VAL A 105 -23.81 29.33 -42.82
N GLN A 106 -23.98 28.01 -42.74
CA GLN A 106 -23.07 27.09 -42.05
C GLN A 106 -22.73 25.92 -42.97
N LYS A 107 -21.46 25.50 -43.00
CA LYS A 107 -21.01 24.29 -43.67
C LYS A 107 -20.57 23.26 -42.61
N GLY A 108 -21.22 22.10 -42.58
CA GLY A 108 -20.96 21.06 -41.58
C GLY A 108 -20.97 21.55 -40.14
N ALA A 109 -19.86 21.34 -39.42
CA ALA A 109 -19.72 21.72 -38.01
C ALA A 109 -19.07 23.10 -37.79
N GLU A 110 -18.81 23.87 -38.84
CA GLU A 110 -18.17 25.20 -38.73
C GLU A 110 -19.06 26.21 -37.99
N LYS A 111 -18.46 27.30 -37.50
CA LYS A 111 -19.24 28.43 -36.94
C LYS A 111 -20.05 29.09 -38.08
N PRO A 112 -21.35 29.39 -37.88
CA PRO A 112 -22.15 30.04 -38.91
C PRO A 112 -21.64 31.45 -39.24
N LEU A 113 -21.60 31.77 -40.54
CA LEU A 113 -21.31 33.11 -41.04
C LEU A 113 -22.62 33.86 -41.28
N THR A 114 -22.66 35.16 -40.96
CA THR A 114 -23.91 35.92 -40.96
C THR A 114 -23.80 37.25 -41.69
N LYS A 115 -24.89 37.66 -42.35
CA LYS A 115 -25.04 38.97 -43.02
C LYS A 115 -26.46 39.49 -42.80
N GLU A 116 -26.62 40.80 -42.66
CA GLU A 116 -27.93 41.46 -42.61
C GLU A 116 -28.34 42.00 -43.99
N LEU A 117 -29.60 41.78 -44.35
CA LEU A 117 -30.20 42.27 -45.59
C LEU A 117 -31.42 43.16 -45.25
N PRO A 118 -31.48 44.39 -45.78
CA PRO A 118 -32.64 45.24 -45.61
C PRO A 118 -33.77 44.81 -46.55
N LEU A 119 -35.01 44.99 -46.10
CA LEU A 119 -36.21 44.90 -46.93
C LEU A 119 -37.13 46.06 -46.59
N THR A 120 -37.40 46.91 -47.59
CA THR A 120 -38.16 48.15 -47.46
C THR A 120 -39.43 48.09 -48.29
N GLY A 121 -40.35 49.04 -48.09
CA GLY A 121 -41.58 49.17 -48.89
C GLY A 121 -42.81 48.56 -48.23
N PHE A 122 -42.77 48.35 -46.91
CA PHE A 122 -43.93 48.03 -46.10
C PHE A 122 -44.69 49.28 -45.66
N LYS A 123 -45.86 49.09 -45.04
CA LYS A 123 -46.65 50.20 -44.50
C LYS A 123 -45.86 50.95 -43.43
N ALA A 124 -45.59 52.23 -43.68
CA ALA A 124 -45.05 53.13 -42.68
C ALA A 124 -46.13 53.50 -41.65
N GLU A 125 -45.85 53.26 -40.37
CA GLU A 125 -46.73 53.59 -39.24
C GLU A 125 -46.15 54.81 -38.51
N PRO A 126 -46.96 55.85 -38.20
CA PRO A 126 -46.44 57.04 -37.54
C PRO A 126 -45.80 56.70 -36.19
N ALA A 127 -44.67 57.32 -35.87
CA ALA A 127 -44.02 57.18 -34.57
C ALA A 127 -45.01 57.58 -33.45
N VAL A 128 -45.13 56.74 -32.42
CA VAL A 128 -45.99 57.03 -31.25
C VAL A 128 -45.44 58.27 -30.53
N GLN A 129 -46.04 59.44 -30.77
CA GLN A 129 -45.54 60.71 -30.24
C GLN A 129 -46.07 61.07 -28.85
N ASN A 130 -46.96 60.29 -28.24
CA ASN A 130 -47.50 60.54 -26.89
C ASN A 130 -47.78 59.22 -26.16
N VAL A 131 -46.73 58.51 -25.74
CA VAL A 131 -46.87 57.28 -24.93
C VAL A 131 -47.50 57.62 -23.58
N THR A 132 -48.57 56.92 -23.23
CA THR A 132 -49.31 57.02 -21.97
C THR A 132 -48.85 55.96 -20.97
N GLN A 133 -49.11 56.15 -19.67
CA GLN A 133 -48.76 55.17 -18.65
C GLN A 133 -49.44 53.80 -18.89
N ALA A 134 -50.71 53.81 -19.33
CA ALA A 134 -51.44 52.58 -19.63
C ALA A 134 -50.80 51.77 -20.77
N GLU A 135 -50.14 52.43 -21.73
CA GLU A 135 -49.40 51.75 -22.80
C GLU A 135 -48.08 51.16 -22.28
N VAL A 136 -47.37 51.86 -21.39
CA VAL A 136 -46.16 51.31 -20.74
C VAL A 136 -46.52 50.12 -19.83
N ASP A 137 -47.64 50.19 -19.11
CA ASP A 137 -48.15 49.11 -18.26
C ASP A 137 -48.56 47.88 -19.10
N ALA A 138 -49.31 48.10 -20.19
CA ALA A 138 -49.71 47.05 -21.11
C ALA A 138 -48.49 46.38 -21.75
N GLU A 139 -47.44 47.17 -22.02
CA GLU A 139 -46.22 46.66 -22.60
C GLU A 139 -45.39 45.82 -21.63
N ALA A 140 -45.20 46.30 -20.39
CA ALA A 140 -44.57 45.52 -19.34
C ALA A 140 -45.35 44.22 -19.04
N ALA A 141 -46.68 44.25 -19.16
CA ALA A 141 -47.53 43.07 -18.98
C ALA A 141 -47.37 42.00 -20.07
N LYS A 142 -46.86 42.35 -21.27
CA LYS A 142 -46.53 41.35 -22.32
C LYS A 142 -45.36 40.46 -21.94
N ILE A 143 -44.49 40.92 -21.04
CA ILE A 143 -43.35 40.14 -20.55
C ILE A 143 -43.86 39.11 -19.56
N THR A 144 -43.90 37.85 -19.99
CA THR A 144 -44.46 36.74 -19.20
C THR A 144 -43.40 35.85 -18.57
N ALA A 145 -42.17 35.88 -19.09
CA ALA A 145 -41.06 35.09 -18.55
C ALA A 145 -39.71 35.77 -18.79
N VAL A 146 -38.72 35.34 -18.01
CA VAL A 146 -37.30 35.61 -18.21
C VAL A 146 -36.60 34.25 -18.17
N GLU A 147 -35.63 34.04 -19.05
CA GLU A 147 -34.85 32.81 -19.11
C GLU A 147 -33.36 33.13 -18.96
N TYR A 148 -32.60 32.17 -18.41
CA TYR A 148 -31.15 32.26 -18.35
C TYR A 148 -30.54 31.56 -19.57
N ASN A 149 -29.86 32.31 -20.42
CA ASN A 149 -29.19 31.83 -21.62
C ASN A 149 -27.70 31.58 -21.36
N GLY A 150 -27.44 30.57 -20.52
CA GLY A 150 -26.11 30.01 -20.37
C GLY A 150 -25.76 29.12 -21.58
N ALA A 151 -24.52 29.16 -22.05
CA ALA A 151 -24.09 28.37 -23.21
C ALA A 151 -24.10 26.84 -22.98
N GLU A 152 -24.37 26.41 -21.75
CA GLU A 152 -24.42 25.00 -21.33
C GLU A 152 -25.64 24.75 -20.43
N ALA A 153 -26.20 23.54 -20.48
CA ALA A 153 -27.35 23.14 -19.65
C ALA A 153 -27.07 23.24 -18.14
N SER A 154 -25.81 23.09 -17.70
CA SER A 154 -25.37 23.21 -16.29
C SER A 154 -24.80 24.59 -15.93
N ALA A 155 -24.98 25.60 -16.79
CA ALA A 155 -24.36 26.90 -16.58
C ALA A 155 -24.88 27.65 -15.34
N LYS A 156 -26.11 27.34 -14.86
CA LYS A 156 -26.66 27.93 -13.63
C LYS A 156 -25.96 27.41 -12.38
N GLU A 157 -25.70 26.11 -12.32
CA GLU A 157 -25.07 25.41 -11.18
C GLU A 157 -23.63 25.87 -10.90
N LYS A 158 -23.03 26.64 -11.82
CA LYS A 158 -21.65 27.15 -11.73
C LYS A 158 -21.56 28.62 -11.35
N VAL A 159 -22.66 29.35 -11.26
CA VAL A 159 -22.69 30.81 -11.03
C VAL A 159 -23.62 31.16 -9.88
N LEU A 160 -23.18 32.07 -9.01
CA LEU A 160 -24.06 32.61 -7.97
C LEU A 160 -25.10 33.54 -8.59
N PRO A 161 -26.34 33.60 -8.09
CA PRO A 161 -27.35 34.59 -8.50
C PRO A 161 -26.82 36.03 -8.58
N SER A 162 -26.02 36.46 -7.60
CA SER A 162 -25.41 37.81 -7.55
C SER A 162 -24.41 38.09 -8.68
N GLN A 163 -23.90 37.04 -9.32
CA GLN A 163 -22.92 37.12 -10.41
C GLN A 163 -23.55 37.02 -11.81
N VAL A 164 -24.88 36.87 -11.89
CA VAL A 164 -25.59 36.79 -13.17
C VAL A 164 -25.56 38.14 -13.88
N ALA A 165 -24.88 38.18 -15.03
CA ALA A 165 -24.84 39.33 -15.91
C ALA A 165 -26.12 39.44 -16.76
N ASP A 166 -26.56 40.68 -17.02
CA ASP A 166 -27.80 40.96 -17.76
C ASP A 166 -27.78 40.38 -19.18
N ALA A 167 -26.61 40.35 -19.82
CA ALA A 167 -26.42 39.73 -21.14
C ALA A 167 -26.71 38.21 -21.17
N LYS A 168 -26.88 37.58 -20.01
CA LYS A 168 -27.27 36.16 -19.88
C LYS A 168 -28.76 35.98 -19.61
N LEU A 169 -29.53 37.06 -19.53
CA LEU A 169 -30.98 37.01 -19.35
C LEU A 169 -31.69 37.30 -20.66
N VAL A 170 -32.71 36.50 -20.98
CA VAL A 170 -33.53 36.64 -22.18
C VAL A 170 -34.96 36.88 -21.74
N VAL A 171 -35.55 37.97 -22.22
CA VAL A 171 -36.93 38.34 -21.94
C VAL A 171 -37.87 37.64 -22.92
N LYS A 172 -39.01 37.14 -22.43
CA LYS A 172 -40.00 36.41 -23.21
C LYS A 172 -41.39 37.05 -23.13
N ALA A 173 -42.08 37.08 -24.25
CA ALA A 173 -43.50 37.38 -24.35
C ALA A 173 -44.24 36.17 -24.92
N GLY A 174 -44.93 35.43 -24.04
CA GLY A 174 -45.37 34.07 -24.33
C GLY A 174 -44.16 33.17 -24.63
N GLU A 175 -44.20 32.48 -25.77
CA GLU A 175 -43.10 31.60 -26.24
C GLU A 175 -42.01 32.34 -27.03
N GLN A 176 -42.26 33.59 -27.41
CA GLN A 176 -41.36 34.36 -28.27
C GLN A 176 -40.38 35.20 -27.45
N ASN A 177 -39.21 35.48 -28.04
CA ASN A 177 -38.32 36.49 -27.49
C ASN A 177 -39.04 37.85 -27.52
N TYR A 178 -38.99 38.57 -26.41
CA TYR A 178 -39.53 39.92 -26.34
C TYR A 178 -38.67 40.85 -27.19
N VAL A 179 -39.33 41.65 -28.02
CA VAL A 179 -38.70 42.68 -28.86
C VAL A 179 -39.33 44.01 -28.46
N LEU A 180 -38.48 44.99 -28.17
CA LEU A 180 -38.91 46.35 -27.84
C LEU A 180 -39.78 46.93 -28.96
N LEU A 181 -40.78 47.75 -28.59
CA LEU A 181 -41.55 48.51 -29.56
C LEU A 181 -40.67 49.44 -30.37
N VAL A 182 -41.13 49.67 -31.59
CA VAL A 182 -40.43 50.48 -32.58
C VAL A 182 -41.17 51.80 -32.74
N GLY A 183 -40.46 52.91 -32.52
CA GLY A 183 -41.03 54.25 -32.42
C GLY A 183 -41.28 54.66 -30.96
N GLY A 184 -40.59 55.70 -30.50
CA GLY A 184 -40.52 56.14 -29.10
C GLY A 184 -39.18 55.78 -28.43
N ASN A 185 -38.82 56.49 -27.35
CA ASN A 185 -37.59 56.26 -26.58
C ASN A 185 -37.79 55.10 -25.58
N TRP A 186 -38.03 53.89 -26.09
CA TRP A 186 -38.25 52.70 -25.27
C TRP A 186 -36.94 52.05 -24.81
N ALA A 187 -36.86 51.65 -23.55
CA ALA A 187 -35.75 50.85 -23.03
C ALA A 187 -36.20 49.83 -21.97
N THR A 188 -35.47 48.73 -21.89
CA THR A 188 -35.64 47.69 -20.85
C THR A 188 -34.44 47.64 -19.93
N GLU A 189 -34.70 47.41 -18.64
CA GLU A 189 -33.69 47.22 -17.61
C GLU A 189 -34.07 46.01 -16.74
N PHE A 190 -33.11 45.17 -16.36
CA PHE A 190 -33.35 44.07 -15.45
C PHE A 190 -33.22 44.55 -14.00
N VAL A 191 -34.30 44.43 -13.24
CA VAL A 191 -34.28 44.60 -11.78
C VAL A 191 -34.10 43.23 -11.14
N LYS A 192 -32.93 42.99 -10.58
CA LYS A 192 -32.50 41.69 -10.04
C LYS A 192 -32.47 41.71 -8.52
N THR A 193 -33.06 40.70 -7.90
CA THR A 193 -32.91 40.43 -6.46
C THR A 193 -32.27 39.05 -6.31
N PRO A 194 -30.93 38.97 -6.20
CA PRO A 194 -30.22 37.70 -6.05
C PRO A 194 -30.35 37.17 -4.61
N ASP A 195 -30.54 35.86 -4.48
CA ASP A 195 -30.44 35.13 -3.21
C ASP A 195 -29.45 33.97 -3.37
N ASP A 196 -28.18 34.26 -3.08
CA ASP A 196 -27.10 33.29 -3.18
C ASP A 196 -27.21 32.17 -2.13
N ALA A 197 -27.95 32.37 -1.04
CA ALA A 197 -28.14 31.33 -0.03
C ALA A 197 -29.13 30.27 -0.52
N ALA A 198 -30.25 30.70 -1.12
CA ALA A 198 -31.25 29.82 -1.70
C ALA A 198 -30.89 29.33 -3.12
N GLY A 199 -29.92 29.97 -3.80
CA GLY A 199 -29.60 29.68 -5.19
C GLY A 199 -30.71 30.13 -6.15
N THR A 200 -31.37 31.24 -5.83
CA THR A 200 -32.48 31.79 -6.62
C THR A 200 -32.20 33.21 -7.06
N LEU A 201 -32.73 33.58 -8.22
CA LEU A 201 -32.67 34.95 -8.76
C LEU A 201 -34.08 35.40 -9.13
N LYS A 202 -34.59 36.40 -8.42
CA LYS A 202 -35.83 37.08 -8.79
C LYS A 202 -35.54 38.20 -9.77
N VAL A 203 -36.29 38.24 -10.87
CA VAL A 203 -36.09 39.20 -11.95
C VAL A 203 -37.41 39.87 -12.30
N LYS A 204 -37.39 41.19 -12.38
CA LYS A 204 -38.39 41.99 -13.09
C LYS A 204 -37.73 42.70 -14.25
N VAL A 205 -38.50 42.98 -15.29
CA VAL A 205 -38.06 43.82 -16.40
C VAL A 205 -38.78 45.15 -16.30
N LYS A 206 -38.02 46.22 -16.09
CA LYS A 206 -38.51 47.58 -16.12
C LYS A 206 -38.56 48.06 -17.57
N VAL A 207 -39.76 48.31 -18.07
CA VAL A 207 -39.99 48.90 -19.39
C VAL A 207 -40.15 50.40 -19.19
N THR A 208 -39.41 51.20 -19.96
CA THR A 208 -39.40 52.67 -19.87
C THR A 208 -39.71 53.27 -21.23
N SER A 209 -40.39 54.42 -21.22
CA SER A 209 -40.58 55.28 -22.39
C SER A 209 -40.56 56.75 -21.96
N GLY A 210 -39.50 57.47 -22.32
CA GLY A 210 -39.28 58.82 -21.80
C GLY A 210 -39.15 58.83 -20.27
N THR A 211 -40.08 59.50 -19.57
CA THR A 211 -40.12 59.56 -18.10
C THR A 211 -41.03 58.52 -17.46
N LEU A 212 -41.81 57.78 -18.25
CA LEU A 212 -42.76 56.78 -17.77
C LEU A 212 -42.07 55.41 -17.65
N PHE A 213 -42.49 54.62 -16.65
CA PHE A 213 -41.99 53.26 -16.48
C PHE A 213 -43.05 52.33 -15.89
N ALA A 214 -42.93 51.05 -16.18
CA ALA A 214 -43.68 49.97 -15.57
C ALA A 214 -42.78 48.74 -15.40
N GLU A 215 -43.10 47.89 -14.42
CA GLU A 215 -42.37 46.64 -14.19
C GLU A 215 -43.21 45.44 -14.64
N SER A 216 -42.56 44.45 -15.24
CA SER A 216 -43.17 43.15 -15.51
C SER A 216 -43.54 42.42 -14.22
N LYS A 217 -44.30 41.33 -14.37
CA LYS A 217 -44.43 40.34 -13.29
C LYS A 217 -43.05 39.81 -12.89
N GLU A 218 -42.86 39.58 -11.60
CA GLU A 218 -41.64 38.97 -11.06
C GLU A 218 -41.54 37.50 -11.50
N VAL A 219 -40.38 37.14 -12.04
CA VAL A 219 -40.02 35.77 -12.44
C VAL A 219 -38.94 35.27 -11.51
N THR A 220 -39.10 34.05 -10.99
CA THR A 220 -38.07 33.40 -10.16
C THR A 220 -37.32 32.38 -10.99
N LEU A 221 -35.99 32.53 -11.06
CA LEU A 221 -35.08 31.58 -11.67
C LEU A 221 -34.40 30.77 -10.56
N ASN A 222 -34.55 29.45 -10.62
CA ASN A 222 -33.98 28.50 -9.66
C ASN A 222 -32.73 27.81 -10.21
N ASP A 223 -32.15 26.96 -9.36
CA ASP A 223 -31.06 26.02 -9.66
C ASP A 223 -29.70 26.68 -9.95
N PHE A 224 -29.46 27.85 -9.35
CA PHE A 224 -28.13 28.46 -9.35
C PHE A 224 -27.21 27.87 -8.27
N LEU A 225 -25.91 28.13 -8.40
CA LEU A 225 -24.95 27.80 -7.35
C LEU A 225 -25.34 28.51 -6.05
N THR A 226 -25.35 27.77 -4.93
CA THR A 226 -25.55 28.36 -3.60
C THR A 226 -24.20 28.76 -2.99
N SER A 227 -24.19 29.76 -2.10
CA SER A 227 -22.99 30.13 -1.33
C SER A 227 -22.43 28.94 -0.54
N ALA A 228 -23.32 28.07 -0.01
CA ALA A 228 -22.92 26.87 0.71
C ALA A 228 -22.19 25.87 -0.20
N ASN A 229 -22.70 25.63 -1.41
CA ASN A 229 -22.08 24.71 -2.37
C ASN A 229 -20.76 25.27 -2.90
N LYS A 230 -20.70 26.57 -3.20
CA LYS A 230 -19.46 27.25 -3.60
C LYS A 230 -18.37 27.05 -2.55
N LYS A 231 -18.69 27.35 -1.29
CA LYS A 231 -17.78 27.17 -0.16
C LYS A 231 -17.37 25.71 0.03
N ALA A 232 -18.30 24.77 -0.06
CA ALA A 232 -17.98 23.35 0.05
C ALA A 232 -17.02 22.88 -1.06
N ALA A 233 -17.16 23.41 -2.28
CA ALA A 233 -16.25 23.14 -3.40
C ALA A 233 -14.87 23.76 -3.18
N GLU A 234 -14.79 24.99 -2.66
CA GLU A 234 -13.52 25.66 -2.31
C GLU A 234 -12.76 24.88 -1.24
N VAL A 235 -13.44 24.44 -0.16
CA VAL A 235 -12.82 23.60 0.88
C VAL A 235 -12.37 22.25 0.33
N GLN A 236 -13.13 21.64 -0.60
CA GLN A 236 -12.73 20.40 -1.25
C GLN A 236 -11.52 20.59 -2.15
N ALA A 237 -11.47 21.68 -2.92
CA ALA A 237 -10.33 22.00 -3.77
C ALA A 237 -9.05 22.19 -2.94
N GLU A 238 -9.17 22.80 -1.76
CA GLU A 238 -8.08 22.94 -0.82
C GLU A 238 -7.61 21.59 -0.24
N ALA A 239 -8.54 20.73 0.19
CA ALA A 239 -8.22 19.38 0.65
C ALA A 239 -7.52 18.53 -0.43
N ASN A 240 -7.86 18.76 -1.71
CA ASN A 240 -7.27 18.06 -2.85
C ASN A 240 -5.83 18.50 -3.16
N LYS A 241 -5.36 19.65 -2.65
CA LYS A 241 -3.95 20.06 -2.79
C LYS A 241 -3.00 19.18 -2.00
N ILE A 242 -3.48 18.51 -0.95
CA ILE A 242 -2.66 17.63 -0.13
C ILE A 242 -2.35 16.36 -0.94
N THR A 243 -1.07 16.15 -1.25
CA THR A 243 -0.62 15.05 -2.10
C THR A 243 0.06 13.94 -1.33
N ALA A 244 0.55 14.22 -0.11
CA ALA A 244 1.17 13.24 0.78
C ALA A 244 0.99 13.61 2.25
N VAL A 245 1.19 12.61 3.11
CA VAL A 245 1.28 12.77 4.56
C VAL A 245 2.53 12.06 5.05
N GLU A 246 3.25 12.66 5.99
CA GLU A 246 4.45 12.11 6.61
C GLU A 246 4.20 11.89 8.10
N TYR A 247 4.72 10.79 8.65
CA TYR A 247 4.70 10.51 10.08
C TYR A 247 6.02 10.95 10.72
N LEU A 248 5.94 11.72 11.81
CA LEU A 248 7.07 12.40 12.46
C LEU A 248 7.40 11.82 13.84
N GLY A 249 6.90 10.62 14.17
CA GLY A 249 7.23 9.97 15.44
C GLY A 249 8.73 9.72 15.59
N THR A 250 9.25 9.86 16.81
CA THR A 250 10.68 9.76 17.13
C THR A 250 10.90 8.95 18.41
N GLY A 251 12.10 8.41 18.62
CA GLY A 251 12.42 7.66 19.84
C GLY A 251 11.54 6.41 19.95
N GLU A 252 10.75 6.29 21.03
CA GLU A 252 9.82 5.17 21.23
C GLU A 252 8.53 5.27 20.39
N SER A 253 8.25 6.44 19.81
CA SER A 253 7.18 6.61 18.83
C SER A 253 7.69 6.57 17.38
N ALA A 254 8.96 6.23 17.17
CA ALA A 254 9.50 6.06 15.82
C ALA A 254 8.70 5.02 15.03
N LYS A 255 8.60 5.25 13.71
CA LYS A 255 7.74 4.46 12.81
C LYS A 255 7.98 2.95 12.94
N ASP A 256 9.24 2.55 12.90
CA ASP A 256 9.74 1.17 12.98
C ASP A 256 9.58 0.52 14.37
N LYS A 257 9.20 1.29 15.40
CA LYS A 257 9.02 0.79 16.77
C LYS A 257 7.57 0.73 17.24
N VAL A 258 6.63 1.31 16.50
CA VAL A 258 5.23 1.41 16.91
C VAL A 258 4.32 0.65 15.95
N LEU A 259 3.36 -0.09 16.49
CA LEU A 259 2.31 -0.71 15.69
C LEU A 259 1.37 0.37 15.13
N PRO A 260 0.90 0.26 13.87
CA PRO A 260 -0.12 1.15 13.31
C PRO A 260 -1.33 1.37 14.22
N SER A 261 -1.82 0.33 14.92
CA SER A 261 -2.96 0.42 15.83
C SER A 261 -2.70 1.32 17.04
N ALA A 262 -1.45 1.35 17.53
CA ALA A 262 -1.01 2.16 18.67
C ALA A 262 -0.69 3.62 18.30
N VAL A 263 -0.60 3.96 17.00
CA VAL A 263 -0.37 5.34 16.58
C VAL A 263 -1.53 6.24 17.01
N THR A 264 -1.18 7.24 17.82
CA THR A 264 -2.07 8.34 18.20
C THR A 264 -1.94 9.46 17.16
N VAL A 265 -3.08 9.88 16.59
CA VAL A 265 -3.11 10.87 15.52
C VAL A 265 -3.24 12.28 16.11
N THR A 266 -2.15 13.04 16.02
CA THR A 266 -2.06 14.45 16.44
C THR A 266 -1.30 15.25 15.38
N LYS A 267 -1.52 16.56 15.28
CA LYS A 267 -0.78 17.42 14.33
C LYS A 267 0.73 17.45 14.58
N THR A 268 1.18 17.10 15.77
CA THR A 268 2.61 17.04 16.11
C THR A 268 3.30 15.82 15.50
N ASN A 269 2.55 14.74 15.29
CA ASN A 269 3.10 13.47 14.81
C ASN A 269 2.96 13.33 13.29
N PHE A 270 2.34 14.29 12.62
CA PHE A 270 2.06 14.21 11.19
C PHE A 270 2.31 15.53 10.48
N LYS A 271 2.76 15.42 9.23
CA LYS A 271 2.94 16.53 8.31
C LYS A 271 2.11 16.30 7.07
N ALA A 272 1.27 17.25 6.69
CA ALA A 272 0.67 17.26 5.36
C ALA A 272 1.63 17.93 4.36
N LYS A 273 1.64 17.43 3.12
CA LYS A 273 2.45 17.99 2.04
C LYS A 273 1.60 18.34 0.83
N GLU A 274 1.93 19.46 0.21
CA GLU A 274 1.50 19.85 -1.13
C GLU A 274 2.69 19.65 -2.08
N ASN A 275 2.63 18.58 -2.87
CA ASN A 275 3.75 18.05 -3.63
C ASN A 275 4.96 17.78 -2.73
N ASP A 276 6.11 18.41 -3.01
CA ASP A 276 7.35 18.22 -2.27
C ASP A 276 7.52 19.20 -1.09
N LYS A 277 6.52 20.05 -0.84
CA LYS A 277 6.58 21.10 0.19
C LYS A 277 5.58 20.83 1.30
N ASP A 278 5.87 21.41 2.46
CA ASP A 278 4.95 21.40 3.58
C ASP A 278 3.68 22.13 3.20
N TYR A 279 2.54 21.52 3.51
CA TYR A 279 1.26 22.14 3.29
C TYR A 279 1.12 23.35 4.22
N VAL A 280 0.89 24.52 3.62
CA VAL A 280 0.66 25.78 4.34
C VAL A 280 -0.83 26.09 4.27
N VAL A 281 -1.42 26.28 5.43
CA VAL A 281 -2.83 26.63 5.56
C VAL A 281 -3.07 28.01 4.92
N PRO A 282 -4.16 28.20 4.14
CA PRO A 282 -4.48 29.50 3.58
C PRO A 282 -4.65 30.60 4.63
N ALA A 283 -4.43 31.85 4.22
CA ALA A 283 -4.60 33.01 5.09
C ALA A 283 -6.06 33.14 5.57
N ALA A 284 -6.23 33.61 6.80
CA ALA A 284 -7.55 33.88 7.36
C ALA A 284 -8.25 35.01 6.58
N VAL A 285 -9.58 34.92 6.48
CA VAL A 285 -10.43 35.93 5.83
C VAL A 285 -11.33 36.54 6.89
N GLY A 286 -10.96 37.72 7.41
CA GLY A 286 -11.61 38.31 8.58
C GLY A 286 -11.40 37.43 9.82
N GLU A 287 -12.47 37.11 10.54
CA GLU A 287 -12.45 36.23 11.72
C GLU A 287 -12.45 34.73 11.36
N LYS A 288 -12.60 34.39 10.06
CA LYS A 288 -12.74 33.01 9.60
C LYS A 288 -11.36 32.41 9.32
N VAL A 289 -11.05 31.32 10.01
CA VAL A 289 -9.74 30.67 9.97
C VAL A 289 -9.84 29.30 9.30
N TRP A 290 -8.84 29.00 8.48
CA TRP A 290 -8.63 27.67 7.93
C TRP A 290 -7.93 26.78 8.95
N SER A 291 -8.28 25.50 8.99
CA SER A 291 -7.60 24.51 9.81
C SER A 291 -7.55 23.17 9.08
N TRP A 292 -6.60 22.33 9.48
CA TRP A 292 -6.53 20.95 8.99
C TRP A 292 -6.16 20.01 10.13
N ASP A 293 -6.67 18.79 10.08
CA ASP A 293 -6.41 17.73 11.05
C ASP A 293 -6.19 16.39 10.33
N VAL A 294 -5.32 15.54 10.86
CA VAL A 294 -5.17 14.17 10.36
C VAL A 294 -6.19 13.28 11.06
N VAL A 295 -6.81 12.39 10.29
CA VAL A 295 -7.79 11.43 10.77
C VAL A 295 -7.31 10.03 10.45
N LYS A 296 -7.30 9.16 11.47
CA LYS A 296 -7.03 7.73 11.31
C LYS A 296 -8.19 7.09 10.55
N VAL A 297 -7.89 6.40 9.45
CA VAL A 297 -8.88 5.64 8.68
C VAL A 297 -8.83 4.17 9.08
N SER A 298 -7.64 3.57 9.03
CA SER A 298 -7.43 2.17 9.41
C SER A 298 -5.99 1.90 9.82
N ALA A 299 -5.78 0.84 10.60
CA ALA A 299 -4.47 0.34 11.00
C ALA A 299 -4.38 -1.14 10.67
N ASN A 300 -3.30 -1.54 9.98
CA ASN A 300 -2.99 -2.92 9.66
C ASN A 300 -1.64 -3.29 10.28
N ASP A 301 -1.70 -3.86 11.48
CA ASP A 301 -0.50 -4.27 12.23
C ASP A 301 0.21 -5.46 11.59
N ALA A 302 -0.47 -6.30 10.81
CA ALA A 302 0.17 -7.43 10.15
C ALA A 302 1.16 -6.97 9.07
N GLU A 303 0.79 -5.95 8.31
CA GLU A 303 1.62 -5.40 7.22
C GLU A 303 2.44 -4.16 7.64
N GLY A 304 2.27 -3.64 8.85
CA GLY A 304 2.93 -2.41 9.28
C GLY A 304 2.47 -1.19 8.48
N LYS A 305 1.16 -1.10 8.18
CA LYS A 305 0.55 -0.03 7.37
C LYS A 305 -0.50 0.75 8.15
N LEU A 306 -0.43 2.07 8.04
CA LEU A 306 -1.41 3.01 8.60
C LEU A 306 -2.07 3.80 7.47
N THR A 307 -3.41 3.78 7.39
CA THR A 307 -4.15 4.62 6.45
C THR A 307 -4.71 5.83 7.16
N VAL A 308 -4.42 7.02 6.64
CA VAL A 308 -4.89 8.30 7.16
C VAL A 308 -5.50 9.16 6.06
N LYS A 309 -6.27 10.18 6.45
CA LYS A 309 -6.72 11.26 5.57
C LYS A 309 -6.57 12.59 6.30
N VAL A 310 -6.54 13.69 5.55
CA VAL A 310 -6.52 15.03 6.11
C VAL A 310 -7.90 15.65 5.96
N LYS A 311 -8.46 16.12 7.07
CA LYS A 311 -9.69 16.91 7.10
C LYS A 311 -9.31 18.38 7.10
N VAL A 312 -9.73 19.12 6.08
CA VAL A 312 -9.59 20.57 5.99
C VAL A 312 -10.91 21.23 6.33
N THR A 313 -10.88 22.28 7.16
CA THR A 313 -12.05 22.99 7.66
C THR A 313 -11.91 24.49 7.46
N PHE A 314 -12.96 25.12 6.94
CA PHE A 314 -13.09 26.58 6.84
C PHE A 314 -14.49 27.02 7.21
N ASP A 315 -14.59 27.91 8.21
CA ASP A 315 -15.85 28.54 8.63
C ASP A 315 -16.96 27.49 8.85
N GLY A 316 -16.63 26.43 9.60
CA GLY A 316 -17.52 25.32 9.95
C GLY A 316 -17.71 24.23 8.89
N VAL A 317 -17.29 24.44 7.64
CA VAL A 317 -17.40 23.43 6.56
C VAL A 317 -16.13 22.59 6.52
N SER A 318 -16.27 21.26 6.54
CA SER A 318 -15.13 20.33 6.52
C SER A 318 -15.19 19.40 5.31
N LYS A 319 -14.03 19.15 4.70
CA LYS A 319 -13.86 18.16 3.63
C LYS A 319 -12.61 17.34 3.86
N ASP A 320 -12.67 16.09 3.43
CA ASP A 320 -11.56 15.17 3.53
C ASP A 320 -10.75 15.15 2.22
N SER A 321 -9.44 14.98 2.35
CA SER A 321 -8.55 14.60 1.27
C SER A 321 -8.78 13.15 0.84
N LYS A 322 -8.06 12.70 -0.19
CA LYS A 322 -7.87 11.27 -0.45
C LYS A 322 -7.21 10.56 0.74
N ASN A 323 -7.30 9.23 0.76
CA ASN A 323 -6.58 8.40 1.72
C ASN A 323 -5.08 8.31 1.37
N PHE A 324 -4.24 8.28 2.39
CA PHE A 324 -2.80 8.08 2.32
C PHE A 324 -2.41 6.84 3.11
N VAL A 325 -1.65 5.94 2.48
CA VAL A 325 -1.11 4.75 3.11
C VAL A 325 0.34 5.02 3.50
N LEU A 326 0.63 4.86 4.78
CA LEU A 326 1.95 5.03 5.36
C LEU A 326 2.50 3.66 5.75
N GLU A 327 3.62 3.27 5.15
CA GLU A 327 4.24 1.95 5.33
C GLU A 327 5.54 2.00 6.14
N GLY A 328 6.02 0.86 6.62
CA GLY A 328 7.27 0.78 7.40
C GLY A 328 7.06 0.99 8.90
N PHE A 329 5.84 0.76 9.39
CA PHE A 329 5.61 0.64 10.82
C PHE A 329 6.03 -0.73 11.36
N LEU A 330 6.18 -0.85 12.68
CA LEU A 330 6.40 -2.15 13.32
C LEU A 330 5.24 -3.10 12.95
N THR A 331 5.57 -4.34 12.61
CA THR A 331 4.57 -5.38 12.35
C THR A 331 4.27 -6.18 13.62
N ALA A 332 3.07 -6.74 13.72
CA ALA A 332 2.69 -7.63 14.82
C ALA A 332 3.63 -8.84 14.92
N ALA A 333 4.09 -9.38 13.78
CA ALA A 333 5.05 -10.47 13.74
C ALA A 333 6.43 -10.05 14.28
N ALA A 334 6.96 -8.92 13.83
CA ALA A 334 8.25 -8.39 14.31
C ALA A 334 8.20 -8.06 15.81
N LYS A 335 7.08 -7.51 16.29
CA LYS A 335 6.86 -7.27 17.72
C LYS A 335 6.91 -8.56 18.52
N LYS A 336 6.17 -9.59 18.10
CA LYS A 336 6.18 -10.90 18.78
C LYS A 336 7.56 -11.53 18.76
N GLU A 337 8.29 -11.46 17.65
CA GLU A 337 9.64 -11.98 17.57
C GLU A 337 10.61 -11.26 18.52
N ALA A 338 10.52 -9.93 18.62
CA ALA A 338 11.32 -9.16 19.57
C ALA A 338 10.99 -9.52 21.02
N GLU A 339 9.71 -9.72 21.35
CA GLU A 339 9.28 -10.18 22.68
C GLU A 339 9.83 -11.58 23.01
N VAL A 340 9.70 -12.56 22.11
CA VAL A 340 10.25 -13.91 22.32
C VAL A 340 11.78 -13.88 22.42
N GLN A 341 12.46 -13.03 21.64
CA GLN A 341 13.92 -12.87 21.74
C GLN A 341 14.33 -12.26 23.09
N ALA A 342 13.59 -11.27 23.58
CA ALA A 342 13.84 -10.70 24.89
C ALA A 342 13.69 -11.75 25.99
N GLU A 343 12.69 -12.62 25.93
CA GLU A 343 12.53 -13.75 26.86
C GLU A 343 13.66 -14.78 26.74
N ALA A 344 14.08 -15.13 25.52
CA ALA A 344 15.18 -16.06 25.30
C ALA A 344 16.52 -15.54 25.85
N ASN A 345 16.77 -14.24 25.75
CA ASN A 345 17.97 -13.60 26.29
C ASN A 345 18.04 -13.62 27.82
N LYS A 346 16.93 -13.91 28.51
CA LYS A 346 16.92 -14.05 29.98
C LYS A 346 17.51 -15.37 30.46
N ILE A 347 17.68 -16.36 29.57
CA ILE A 347 18.26 -17.66 29.91
C ILE A 347 19.78 -17.51 29.96
N THR A 348 20.34 -17.75 31.15
CA THR A 348 21.76 -17.52 31.44
C THR A 348 22.55 -18.81 31.64
N ALA A 349 21.89 -19.89 32.06
CA ALA A 349 22.51 -21.19 32.25
C ALA A 349 21.48 -22.32 32.09
N VAL A 350 21.99 -23.52 31.83
CA VAL A 350 21.21 -24.77 31.84
C VAL A 350 21.90 -25.74 32.79
N GLU A 351 21.11 -26.54 33.50
CA GLU A 351 21.62 -27.62 34.35
C GLU A 351 20.90 -28.92 34.01
N TYR A 352 21.67 -30.01 34.03
CA TYR A 352 21.15 -31.36 33.94
C TYR A 352 20.84 -31.88 35.34
N LEU A 353 19.58 -32.25 35.57
CA LEU A 353 19.11 -32.80 36.83
C LEU A 353 19.33 -34.31 36.91
N GLY A 354 19.08 -35.02 35.81
CA GLY A 354 19.11 -36.48 35.78
C GLY A 354 18.21 -37.12 36.85
N THR A 355 18.38 -38.43 37.03
CA THR A 355 17.91 -39.18 38.21
C THR A 355 19.11 -39.79 38.90
N ASP A 356 19.01 -40.35 40.11
CA ASP A 356 20.17 -40.96 40.79
C ASP A 356 20.88 -42.05 39.95
N ALA A 357 20.10 -42.77 39.12
CA ALA A 357 20.58 -43.79 38.18
C ALA A 357 21.20 -43.18 36.90
N ASN A 358 20.80 -41.96 36.54
CA ASN A 358 21.30 -41.21 35.39
C ASN A 358 21.97 -39.91 35.85
N ALA A 359 22.64 -39.94 37.00
CA ALA A 359 23.37 -38.79 37.50
C ALA A 359 24.48 -38.44 36.49
N LYS A 360 24.87 -37.17 36.45
CA LYS A 360 25.80 -36.66 35.43
C LYS A 360 27.07 -37.53 35.33
N ASP A 361 27.67 -37.82 36.48
CA ASP A 361 28.88 -38.63 36.66
C ASP A 361 28.72 -40.13 36.34
N LYS A 362 27.51 -40.60 36.03
CA LYS A 362 27.19 -42.02 35.77
C LYS A 362 26.70 -42.29 34.35
N VAL A 363 26.51 -41.25 33.53
CA VAL A 363 25.94 -41.40 32.18
C VAL A 363 26.83 -40.73 31.14
N LEU A 364 27.04 -41.41 30.01
CA LEU A 364 27.72 -40.82 28.86
C LEU A 364 26.84 -39.72 28.23
N PRO A 365 27.40 -38.60 27.77
CA PRO A 365 26.66 -37.57 27.04
C PRO A 365 25.80 -38.10 25.88
N SER A 366 26.28 -39.11 25.15
CA SER A 366 25.54 -39.75 24.05
C SER A 366 24.29 -40.50 24.52
N ALA A 367 24.35 -41.08 25.73
CA ALA A 367 23.28 -41.87 26.34
C ALA A 367 22.23 -41.04 27.09
N VAL A 368 22.41 -39.72 27.21
CA VAL A 368 21.44 -38.83 27.86
C VAL A 368 20.11 -38.83 27.09
N THR A 369 19.03 -39.22 27.78
CA THR A 369 17.66 -39.10 27.28
C THR A 369 17.14 -37.67 27.43
N PHE A 370 16.76 -37.06 26.31
CA PHE A 370 16.24 -35.69 26.25
C PHE A 370 14.75 -35.64 26.59
N ILE A 371 14.46 -35.54 27.88
CA ILE A 371 13.12 -35.28 28.42
C ILE A 371 13.20 -33.99 29.22
N ASN A 372 12.22 -33.08 29.05
CA ASN A 372 12.26 -31.74 29.66
C ASN A 372 12.47 -31.78 31.18
N THR A 373 11.98 -32.81 31.88
CA THR A 373 12.17 -32.98 33.34
C THR A 373 13.62 -33.21 33.77
N ASN A 374 14.49 -33.61 32.84
CA ASN A 374 15.92 -33.83 33.13
C ASN A 374 16.75 -32.55 33.05
N PHE A 375 16.14 -31.42 32.66
CA PHE A 375 16.83 -30.16 32.46
C PHE A 375 16.10 -29.04 33.17
N LYS A 376 16.86 -28.05 33.61
CA LYS A 376 16.34 -26.79 34.14
C LYS A 376 17.18 -25.64 33.61
N ALA A 377 16.57 -24.47 33.46
CA ALA A 377 17.23 -23.29 32.94
C ALA A 377 17.20 -22.18 33.99
N LYS A 378 18.30 -21.44 34.12
CA LYS A 378 18.40 -20.29 35.01
C LYS A 378 17.95 -19.03 34.28
N VAL A 379 16.95 -18.33 34.81
CA VAL A 379 16.32 -17.16 34.18
C VAL A 379 16.55 -15.91 35.03
N ASN A 380 17.05 -14.82 34.42
CA ASN A 380 17.22 -13.51 35.08
C ASN A 380 18.03 -13.51 36.40
N ASN A 381 19.05 -14.36 36.53
CA ASN A 381 19.80 -14.55 37.77
C ASN A 381 18.99 -15.05 38.99
N ASN A 382 17.67 -15.25 38.87
CA ASN A 382 16.87 -15.94 39.87
C ASN A 382 17.10 -17.47 39.74
N ASN A 383 16.62 -18.21 40.75
CA ASN A 383 16.68 -19.67 40.76
C ASN A 383 16.11 -20.29 39.47
N TYR A 384 16.40 -21.56 39.26
CA TYR A 384 15.97 -22.39 38.12
C TYR A 384 14.46 -22.55 37.93
N ASP A 385 13.67 -21.70 38.56
CA ASP A 385 12.23 -21.62 38.40
C ASP A 385 11.94 -20.89 37.09
N LEU A 386 10.97 -21.42 36.34
CA LEU A 386 10.34 -20.66 35.26
C LEU A 386 9.85 -19.34 35.90
N PRO A 387 10.08 -18.15 35.29
CA PRO A 387 9.49 -16.92 35.79
C PRO A 387 8.00 -17.19 35.98
N THR A 388 7.50 -16.82 37.17
CA THR A 388 6.10 -17.00 37.55
C THR A 388 5.27 -16.53 36.37
N ALA A 389 4.42 -17.44 35.84
CA ALA A 389 3.71 -17.23 34.59
C ALA A 389 3.23 -15.78 34.50
N VAL A 390 3.73 -15.03 33.51
CA VAL A 390 3.25 -13.67 33.27
C VAL A 390 1.76 -13.83 33.02
N GLU A 391 0.94 -13.28 33.92
CA GLU A 391 -0.50 -13.55 33.98
C GLU A 391 -1.13 -13.46 32.58
N GLY A 392 -1.65 -14.59 32.08
CA GLY A 392 -2.27 -14.69 30.76
C GLY A 392 -1.37 -15.04 29.56
N LYS A 393 -0.04 -15.16 29.70
CA LYS A 393 0.87 -15.58 28.62
C LYS A 393 1.47 -16.97 28.86
N ALA A 394 1.26 -17.88 27.93
CA ALA A 394 1.88 -19.21 27.97
C ALA A 394 3.40 -19.09 27.76
N TRP A 395 4.19 -19.75 28.61
CA TRP A 395 5.65 -19.78 28.50
C TRP A 395 6.16 -21.20 28.71
N SER A 396 6.97 -21.70 27.78
CA SER A 396 7.57 -23.04 27.88
C SER A 396 8.98 -23.09 27.30
N LEU A 397 9.75 -24.06 27.78
CA LEU A 397 11.11 -24.34 27.35
C LEU A 397 11.17 -25.77 26.81
N ASP A 398 11.81 -25.93 25.66
CA ASP A 398 12.20 -27.23 25.12
C ASP A 398 13.72 -27.30 24.95
N PHE A 399 14.31 -28.40 25.40
CA PHE A 399 15.75 -28.61 25.33
C PHE A 399 16.10 -29.47 24.12
N VAL A 400 17.03 -28.99 23.31
CA VAL A 400 17.45 -29.64 22.06
C VAL A 400 18.90 -30.08 22.20
N LYS A 401 19.15 -31.37 21.95
CA LYS A 401 20.51 -31.93 21.87
C LYS A 401 21.22 -31.36 20.66
N VAL A 402 22.43 -30.83 20.87
CA VAL A 402 23.28 -30.36 19.76
C VAL A 402 24.42 -31.34 19.52
N LEU A 403 25.23 -31.60 20.55
CA LEU A 403 26.43 -32.42 20.44
C LEU A 403 26.66 -33.17 21.74
N ALA A 404 27.06 -34.43 21.63
CA ALA A 404 27.55 -35.23 22.73
C ALA A 404 29.03 -35.55 22.49
N ASN A 405 29.88 -35.24 23.45
CA ASN A 405 31.30 -35.57 23.43
C ASN A 405 31.61 -36.50 24.60
N ASP A 406 31.51 -37.80 24.35
CA ASP A 406 31.75 -38.85 25.34
C ASP A 406 33.22 -38.97 25.74
N ALA A 407 34.16 -38.48 24.93
CA ALA A 407 35.58 -38.51 25.28
C ALA A 407 35.87 -37.50 26.41
N GLU A 408 35.28 -36.31 26.33
CA GLU A 408 35.50 -35.22 27.29
C GLU A 408 34.42 -35.15 28.39
N GLY A 409 33.36 -35.96 28.30
CA GLY A 409 32.25 -35.90 29.26
C GLY A 409 31.46 -34.58 29.16
N LYS A 410 31.28 -34.09 27.92
CA LYS A 410 30.59 -32.82 27.63
C LYS A 410 29.33 -33.01 26.79
N LEU A 411 28.28 -32.27 27.14
CA LEU A 411 27.02 -32.22 26.40
C LEU A 411 26.69 -30.78 26.03
N THR A 412 26.45 -30.53 24.75
CA THR A 412 26.02 -29.23 24.23
C THR A 412 24.52 -29.24 23.97
N VAL A 413 23.81 -28.27 24.57
CA VAL A 413 22.36 -28.14 24.47
C VAL A 413 21.94 -26.75 24.02
N LYS A 414 20.75 -26.70 23.43
CA LYS A 414 20.09 -25.49 22.95
C LYS A 414 18.71 -25.40 23.60
N VAL A 415 18.25 -24.19 23.92
CA VAL A 415 16.93 -23.98 24.53
C VAL A 415 16.00 -23.27 23.55
N LYS A 416 14.90 -23.93 23.20
CA LYS A 416 13.81 -23.37 22.42
C LYS A 416 12.83 -22.72 23.38
N VAL A 417 12.58 -21.43 23.19
CA VAL A 417 11.64 -20.66 24.01
C VAL A 417 10.35 -20.49 23.23
N THR A 418 9.25 -20.84 23.88
CA THR A 418 7.91 -20.50 23.42
C THR A 418 7.30 -19.50 24.37
N PHE A 419 6.87 -18.36 23.83
CA PHE A 419 6.20 -17.31 24.59
C PHE A 419 4.98 -16.83 23.83
N ASP A 420 3.83 -16.80 24.52
CA ASP A 420 2.54 -16.37 23.96
C ASP A 420 2.18 -17.12 22.65
N GLY A 421 2.43 -18.44 22.64
CA GLY A 421 2.15 -19.32 21.51
C GLY A 421 3.11 -19.22 20.32
N VAL A 422 4.15 -18.38 20.40
CA VAL A 422 5.19 -18.27 19.36
C VAL A 422 6.48 -18.90 19.86
N SER A 423 7.01 -19.85 19.09
CA SER A 423 8.31 -20.47 19.37
C SER A 423 9.39 -19.86 18.49
N LYS A 424 10.58 -19.68 19.05
CA LYS A 424 11.77 -19.30 18.30
C LYS A 424 12.84 -20.38 18.42
N GLU A 425 13.54 -20.64 17.31
CA GLU A 425 14.65 -21.59 17.32
C GLU A 425 15.77 -21.11 18.26
N PRO A 426 16.43 -22.04 18.98
CA PRO A 426 17.44 -21.70 19.97
C PRO A 426 18.62 -20.94 19.35
N THR A 427 18.86 -19.72 19.84
CA THR A 427 20.03 -18.91 19.46
C THR A 427 21.23 -19.16 20.37
N ASN A 428 20.98 -19.43 21.65
CA ASN A 428 22.02 -19.67 22.65
C ASN A 428 22.34 -21.16 22.79
N THR A 429 23.62 -21.44 22.92
CA THR A 429 24.18 -22.78 23.12
C THR A 429 24.79 -22.85 24.52
N PHE A 430 24.49 -23.92 25.26
CA PHE A 430 24.99 -24.16 26.61
C PHE A 430 25.80 -25.44 26.66
N GLU A 431 26.99 -25.38 27.24
CA GLU A 431 27.85 -26.53 27.46
C GLU A 431 27.70 -27.05 28.90
N LEU A 432 27.48 -28.35 29.03
CA LEU A 432 27.29 -29.04 30.30
C LEU A 432 28.44 -30.04 30.49
N GLU A 433 29.25 -29.84 31.53
CA GLU A 433 30.46 -30.65 31.79
C GLU A 433 30.35 -31.56 33.02
N GLY A 434 31.16 -32.60 33.12
CA GLY A 434 31.16 -33.52 34.26
C GLY A 434 30.25 -34.73 34.06
N PHE A 435 29.97 -35.07 32.80
CA PHE A 435 29.40 -36.36 32.47
C PHE A 435 30.45 -37.48 32.55
N LEU A 436 29.99 -38.73 32.58
CA LEU A 436 30.88 -39.88 32.46
C LEU A 436 31.66 -39.79 31.14
N THR A 437 32.96 -40.09 31.18
CA THR A 437 33.79 -40.20 29.97
C THR A 437 33.83 -41.64 29.47
N THR A 438 34.17 -41.84 28.20
CA THR A 438 34.34 -43.17 27.60
C THR A 438 35.38 -43.99 28.36
N ASP A 439 36.48 -43.36 28.79
CA ASP A 439 37.50 -44.03 29.59
C ASP A 439 36.98 -44.44 30.97
N GLN A 440 36.24 -43.56 31.65
CA GLN A 440 35.68 -43.90 32.95
C GLN A 440 34.62 -45.01 32.84
N ASP A 441 33.78 -45.00 31.80
CA ASP A 441 32.82 -46.07 31.53
C ASP A 441 33.53 -47.41 31.27
N ASN A 442 34.59 -47.40 30.45
CA ASN A 442 35.38 -48.60 30.16
C ASN A 442 36.08 -49.12 31.42
N LYS A 443 36.61 -48.24 32.29
CA LYS A 443 37.18 -48.62 33.59
C LYS A 443 36.11 -49.23 34.49
N ASN A 444 34.94 -48.60 34.62
CA ASN A 444 33.83 -49.12 35.42
C ASN A 444 33.39 -50.52 34.97
N LYS A 445 33.38 -50.78 33.65
CA LYS A 445 33.12 -52.11 33.09
C LYS A 445 34.22 -53.12 33.43
N ALA A 446 35.49 -52.73 33.34
CA ALA A 446 36.60 -53.58 33.75
C ALA A 446 36.54 -53.90 35.26
N ASP A 447 36.22 -52.93 36.12
CA ASP A 447 36.05 -53.09 37.56
C ASP A 447 34.88 -54.03 37.89
N ALA A 448 33.73 -53.87 37.21
CA ALA A 448 32.58 -54.75 37.37
C ALA A 448 32.88 -56.20 36.95
N GLU A 449 33.60 -56.38 35.83
CA GLU A 449 34.01 -57.71 35.36
C GLU A 449 35.04 -58.34 36.30
N ALA A 450 36.01 -57.57 36.81
CA ALA A 450 36.97 -58.05 37.81
C ALA A 450 36.26 -58.55 39.07
N THR A 451 35.26 -57.80 39.54
CA THR A 451 34.42 -58.18 40.69
C THR A 451 33.64 -59.47 40.40
N ARG A 452 33.05 -59.59 39.21
CA ARG A 452 32.33 -60.81 38.80
C ARG A 452 33.25 -62.02 38.74
N LEU A 453 34.45 -61.88 38.15
CA LEU A 453 35.43 -62.95 38.02
C LEU A 453 36.00 -63.40 39.36
N ALA A 454 36.16 -62.48 40.32
CA ALA A 454 36.62 -62.80 41.67
C ALA A 454 35.71 -63.81 42.39
N ALA A 455 34.43 -63.87 42.02
CA ALA A 455 33.46 -64.84 42.53
C ALA A 455 33.43 -66.17 41.75
N THR A 456 34.34 -66.38 40.81
CA THR A 456 34.38 -67.58 39.95
C THR A 456 35.63 -68.42 40.18
N GLN A 457 35.59 -69.69 39.79
CA GLN A 457 36.74 -70.58 39.88
C GLN A 457 37.81 -70.21 38.84
N VAL A 458 39.04 -70.07 39.31
CA VAL A 458 40.22 -69.94 38.46
C VAL A 458 40.82 -71.32 38.18
N SER A 459 41.21 -71.55 36.94
CA SER A 459 41.84 -72.79 36.47
C SER A 459 43.28 -72.53 36.06
N ILE A 460 44.12 -73.55 36.20
CA ILE A 460 45.48 -73.57 35.67
C ILE A 460 45.58 -74.61 34.55
N THR A 461 46.31 -74.29 33.49
CA THR A 461 46.61 -75.25 32.42
C THR A 461 47.89 -76.00 32.73
N GLY A 462 47.82 -77.33 32.78
CA GLY A 462 48.94 -78.23 33.10
C GLY A 462 48.60 -79.16 34.27
N GLU A 463 49.52 -80.09 34.57
CA GLU A 463 49.39 -81.06 35.67
C GLU A 463 50.41 -80.79 36.79
N GLU A 464 50.89 -79.54 36.91
CA GLU A 464 51.83 -79.19 37.97
C GLU A 464 51.20 -79.38 39.36
N THR A 465 51.98 -79.98 40.26
CA THR A 465 51.65 -80.08 41.69
C THR A 465 52.77 -79.50 42.53
N TRP A 466 52.44 -79.04 43.73
CA TRP A 466 53.36 -78.41 44.67
C TRP A 466 53.42 -79.15 46.00
N ALA A 467 54.55 -79.07 46.70
CA ALA A 467 54.71 -79.70 48.00
C ALA A 467 53.74 -79.12 49.06
N ASP A 468 53.51 -77.81 49.02
CA ASP A 468 52.55 -77.10 49.85
C ASP A 468 52.17 -75.74 49.21
N VAL A 469 51.24 -75.01 49.84
CA VAL A 469 50.79 -73.68 49.38
C VAL A 469 51.92 -72.65 49.38
N ASN A 470 52.89 -72.71 50.30
CA ASN A 470 53.99 -71.74 50.37
C ASN A 470 54.98 -71.93 49.22
N ALA A 471 55.27 -73.17 48.85
CA ALA A 471 56.08 -73.52 47.68
C ALA A 471 55.43 -73.01 46.38
N PHE A 472 54.10 -73.16 46.25
CA PHE A 472 53.35 -72.56 45.16
C PHE A 472 53.46 -71.03 45.16
N VAL A 473 53.18 -70.37 46.30
CA VAL A 473 53.24 -68.91 46.43
C VAL A 473 54.62 -68.36 46.08
N ALA A 474 55.70 -69.02 46.51
CA ALA A 474 57.07 -68.64 46.17
C ALA A 474 57.34 -68.75 44.66
N ALA A 475 56.91 -69.83 44.02
CA ALA A 475 57.05 -70.02 42.57
C ALA A 475 56.20 -69.00 41.78
N TYR A 476 54.97 -68.75 42.23
CA TYR A 476 54.04 -67.81 41.63
C TYR A 476 54.52 -66.36 41.73
N ASN A 477 55.15 -65.98 42.85
CA ASN A 477 55.69 -64.64 43.07
C ASN A 477 57.07 -64.42 42.48
N ASN A 478 57.69 -65.44 41.87
CA ASN A 478 58.99 -65.27 41.21
C ASN A 478 58.89 -64.20 40.09
N GLY A 479 59.75 -63.19 40.17
CA GLY A 479 59.81 -62.08 39.20
C GLY A 479 60.48 -62.47 37.88
N GLU A 480 61.23 -63.57 37.86
CA GLU A 480 61.90 -64.11 36.68
C GLU A 480 60.91 -64.74 35.68
N ALA A 481 61.41 -65.13 34.51
CA ALA A 481 60.62 -65.72 33.43
C ALA A 481 59.76 -66.91 33.90
N ALA A 482 60.29 -67.74 34.81
CA ALA A 482 59.57 -68.89 35.35
C ALA A 482 58.24 -68.51 36.05
N GLY A 483 58.24 -67.46 36.87
CA GLY A 483 57.02 -67.00 37.53
C GLY A 483 56.05 -66.32 36.56
N GLN A 484 56.56 -65.61 35.54
CA GLN A 484 55.71 -65.05 34.47
C GLN A 484 55.02 -66.15 33.65
N THR A 485 55.76 -67.19 33.27
CA THR A 485 55.21 -68.36 32.57
C THR A 485 54.15 -69.06 33.43
N LEU A 486 54.40 -69.21 34.74
CA LEU A 486 53.42 -69.79 35.66
C LEU A 486 52.14 -68.94 35.73
N ARG A 487 52.24 -67.62 35.90
CA ARG A 487 51.07 -66.72 35.91
C ARG A 487 50.29 -66.73 34.58
N GLY A 488 50.97 -66.93 33.46
CA GLY A 488 50.36 -67.06 32.13
C GLY A 488 49.52 -68.32 31.91
N LYS A 489 49.61 -69.32 32.80
CA LYS A 489 48.82 -70.58 32.73
C LYS A 489 47.43 -70.45 33.35
N PHE A 490 47.16 -69.38 34.08
CA PHE A 490 45.89 -69.18 34.78
C PHE A 490 44.84 -68.53 33.88
N SER A 491 43.60 -68.99 34.01
CA SER A 491 42.46 -68.46 33.26
C SER A 491 41.15 -68.62 34.02
N PHE A 492 40.14 -67.84 33.61
CA PHE A 492 38.77 -67.99 34.08
C PHE A 492 37.92 -68.66 32.99
N ALA A 493 37.15 -69.69 33.35
CA ALA A 493 36.36 -70.48 32.40
C ALA A 493 35.27 -69.68 31.66
N ASN A 494 34.71 -68.65 32.31
CA ASN A 494 33.60 -67.84 31.79
C ASN A 494 34.00 -66.38 31.53
N LYS A 495 35.24 -66.14 31.06
CA LYS A 495 35.70 -64.80 30.68
C LYS A 495 35.08 -64.38 29.35
N THR A 496 34.43 -63.22 29.31
CA THR A 496 33.94 -62.65 28.05
C THR A 496 35.11 -62.31 27.11
N PRO A 497 35.02 -62.53 25.78
CA PRO A 497 36.13 -62.29 24.85
C PRO A 497 36.67 -60.86 24.85
N ASP A 498 35.82 -59.86 25.05
CA ASP A 498 36.17 -58.43 24.98
C ASP A 498 37.06 -57.94 26.14
N TYR A 499 37.27 -58.76 27.16
CA TYR A 499 38.06 -58.44 28.33
C TYR A 499 39.38 -59.21 28.30
N SER A 500 40.46 -58.60 28.77
CA SER A 500 41.74 -59.27 29.01
C SER A 500 41.98 -59.40 30.50
N VAL A 501 42.60 -60.50 30.94
CA VAL A 501 42.91 -60.77 32.35
C VAL A 501 44.41 -60.95 32.47
N VAL A 502 45.01 -60.28 33.45
CA VAL A 502 46.43 -60.42 33.77
C VAL A 502 46.58 -60.75 35.25
N PHE A 503 47.12 -61.94 35.52
CA PHE A 503 47.50 -62.35 36.87
C PHE A 503 48.79 -61.65 37.31
N ARG A 504 48.75 -61.03 38.49
CA ARG A 504 49.80 -60.18 39.06
C ARG A 504 50.61 -60.94 40.11
N THR A 505 51.81 -60.46 40.40
CA THR A 505 52.60 -60.93 41.55
C THR A 505 51.93 -60.56 42.87
N GLY A 506 52.37 -61.17 43.97
CA GLY A 506 51.87 -60.88 45.31
C GLY A 506 50.75 -61.83 45.77
N ALA A 507 50.77 -63.08 45.28
CA ALA A 507 49.93 -64.12 45.85
C ALA A 507 50.32 -64.38 47.31
N THR A 508 49.35 -64.77 48.12
CA THR A 508 49.53 -65.14 49.53
C THR A 508 48.77 -66.42 49.83
N PRO A 509 49.12 -67.16 50.90
CA PRO A 509 48.22 -68.18 51.43
C PRO A 509 46.84 -67.56 51.71
N SER A 510 45.76 -68.28 51.40
CA SER A 510 44.40 -67.79 51.66
C SER A 510 44.19 -67.56 53.16
N SER A 511 43.55 -66.46 53.52
CA SER A 511 43.20 -66.17 54.92
C SER A 511 42.12 -67.10 55.48
N THR A 512 41.41 -67.83 54.61
CA THR A 512 40.31 -68.74 55.00
C THR A 512 40.76 -70.20 55.00
N GLU A 513 41.59 -70.61 54.03
CA GLU A 513 42.07 -71.99 53.89
C GLU A 513 43.56 -72.02 53.50
N ALA A 514 44.43 -71.50 54.37
CA ALA A 514 45.87 -71.34 54.11
C ALA A 514 46.63 -72.63 53.75
N ALA A 515 46.11 -73.81 54.14
CA ALA A 515 46.73 -75.10 53.90
C ALA A 515 46.46 -75.66 52.49
N THR A 516 45.42 -75.17 51.80
CA THR A 516 44.95 -75.73 50.52
C THR A 516 44.72 -74.68 49.44
N LYS A 517 44.59 -73.39 49.80
CA LYS A 517 44.30 -72.31 48.88
C LYS A 517 45.33 -71.19 48.94
N ALA A 518 45.60 -70.60 47.78
CA ALA A 518 46.35 -69.35 47.64
C ALA A 518 45.43 -68.26 47.07
N THR A 519 45.52 -67.05 47.61
CA THR A 519 44.86 -65.86 47.09
C THR A 519 45.73 -65.27 45.98
N LEU A 520 45.21 -65.24 44.75
CA LEU A 520 45.89 -64.71 43.56
C LEU A 520 45.37 -63.31 43.24
N LYS A 521 46.25 -62.40 42.83
CA LYS A 521 45.90 -61.06 42.39
C LYS A 521 45.77 -60.99 40.87
N PHE A 522 44.81 -60.23 40.37
CA PHE A 522 44.63 -60.04 38.94
C PHE A 522 44.03 -58.67 38.63
N THR A 523 44.22 -58.22 37.38
CA THR A 523 43.54 -57.06 36.81
C THR A 523 42.82 -57.47 35.54
N VAL A 524 41.67 -56.84 35.28
CA VAL A 524 40.94 -56.96 34.03
C VAL A 524 41.17 -55.71 33.20
N SER A 525 41.29 -55.81 31.88
CA SER A 525 41.29 -54.64 31.00
C SER A 525 40.23 -54.75 29.93
N TYR A 526 39.53 -53.63 29.69
CA TYR A 526 38.49 -53.46 28.69
C TYR A 526 38.79 -52.21 27.87
N LYS A 527 38.92 -52.37 26.54
CA LYS A 527 39.19 -51.27 25.59
C LYS A 527 40.29 -50.29 26.04
N GLY A 528 41.39 -50.82 26.58
CA GLY A 528 42.56 -50.04 26.99
C GLY A 528 42.53 -49.50 28.43
N GLN A 529 41.40 -49.63 29.14
CA GLN A 529 41.27 -49.24 30.55
C GLN A 529 41.38 -50.46 31.45
N ALA A 530 42.09 -50.33 32.58
CA ALA A 530 42.31 -51.41 33.53
C ALA A 530 41.47 -51.23 34.80
N SER A 531 41.00 -52.36 35.33
CA SER A 531 40.38 -52.42 36.65
C SER A 531 41.40 -52.12 37.75
N GLU A 532 40.89 -51.83 38.94
CA GLU A 532 41.65 -52.01 40.17
C GLU A 532 42.13 -53.46 40.31
N GLU A 533 43.17 -53.65 41.11
CA GLU A 533 43.66 -54.99 41.44
C GLU A 533 42.66 -55.71 42.33
N THR A 534 42.20 -56.87 41.89
CA THR A 534 41.24 -57.73 42.59
C THR A 534 41.90 -59.07 42.90
N ALA A 535 41.36 -59.78 43.89
CA ALA A 535 41.88 -61.06 44.33
C ALA A 535 40.86 -62.20 44.13
N VAL A 536 41.37 -63.41 43.91
CA VAL A 536 40.58 -64.65 43.83
C VAL A 536 41.32 -65.79 44.54
N ASP A 537 40.58 -66.65 45.25
CA ASP A 537 41.16 -67.83 45.86
C ASP A 537 41.28 -68.98 44.85
N PHE A 538 42.45 -69.60 44.82
CA PHE A 538 42.79 -70.75 43.99
C PHE A 538 43.15 -71.95 44.86
N THR A 539 42.50 -73.09 44.63
CA THR A 539 42.88 -74.36 45.25
C THR A 539 44.17 -74.86 44.63
N VAL A 540 45.24 -74.92 45.42
CA VAL A 540 46.56 -75.35 44.95
C VAL A 540 46.57 -76.89 44.81
N PRO A 541 46.92 -77.44 43.64
CA PRO A 541 47.17 -78.87 43.47
C PRO A 541 48.39 -79.31 44.31
N ILE A 542 48.17 -79.92 45.46
CA ILE A 542 49.25 -80.39 46.34
C ILE A 542 49.60 -81.84 46.01
N THR A 543 50.90 -82.14 45.87
CA THR A 543 51.38 -83.51 45.66
C THR A 543 50.99 -84.37 46.87
N PRO A 544 50.25 -85.49 46.70
CA PRO A 544 49.88 -86.35 47.81
C PRO A 544 51.14 -86.85 48.53
N ALA A 545 51.18 -86.74 49.86
CA ALA A 545 52.22 -87.40 50.62
C ALA A 545 52.17 -88.90 50.34
N PRO A 546 53.32 -89.59 50.13
CA PRO A 546 53.33 -91.03 49.93
C PRO A 546 52.60 -91.69 51.11
N SER A 547 51.54 -92.46 50.82
CA SER A 547 50.82 -93.19 51.87
C SER A 547 51.81 -94.11 52.57
N GLN A 548 52.10 -93.84 53.84
CA GLN A 548 52.73 -94.86 54.66
C GLN A 548 51.68 -95.96 54.85
N GLY A 549 51.94 -97.11 54.24
CA GLY A 549 51.15 -98.33 54.43
C GLY A 549 51.25 -98.88 55.83
#